data_AF-A0A3B9TXF5-F1
#
_entry.id   AF-A0A3B9TXF5-F1
#
_cell.length_a   1.000
_cell.length_b   1.000
_cell.length_c   1.000
_cell.angle_alpha   90.00
_cell.angle_beta   90.00
_cell.angle_gamma   90.00
#
_symmetry.space_group_name_H-M   'P 1'
#
loop_
_entity.id
_entity.type
_entity.pdbx_description
1 polymer ?
#
loop_
_entity_poly.entity_id
_entity_poly.type
_entity_poly.pdbx_seq_one_letter_code
_entity_poly.pdbx_strand_id
1 'polypeptide(L)'
;MSLATLSDVLQPALKGGYAVGGLVTLGWEEMRAYVAAAEAENVPVILQAGPGCREHTPLPVLAAMFRTLAEGASVPVVAHLDHGYSFEECRIALDCGFTSLMYDGSKKPLSQNIDETARIAEMAHEAGISCEGEIGFVGYHGGAESAGTDPDEAAQFARQTGVDAMAISVGNVHLQTSSGDGLDEGRIRAIEAVTDVPLVIHGGSGVPVAQRTALARTSSICKYNIGTELRMAFGAALRDAVGADPDRFDRVQILKETHDPVVAAARRLLAALKPA
;
A
#
# COMPACT_ATOMS: atom_id res chain seq x y z
N MET A 1 8.44 -5.16 19.04
CA MET A 1 7.08 -4.58 18.96
C MET A 1 6.52 -4.94 17.60
N SER A 2 5.22 -5.14 17.50
CA SER A 2 4.49 -5.46 16.27
C SER A 2 4.24 -4.23 15.40
N LEU A 3 4.19 -3.02 15.98
CA LEU A 3 4.24 -1.79 15.19
C LEU A 3 5.64 -1.65 14.55
N ALA A 4 5.68 -1.55 13.22
CA ALA A 4 6.90 -1.57 12.42
C ALA A 4 6.95 -0.39 11.44
N THR A 5 8.16 0.00 11.01
CA THR A 5 8.37 0.94 9.92
C THR A 5 8.26 0.26 8.56
N LEU A 6 8.22 1.03 7.46
CA LEU A 6 8.23 0.44 6.12
C LEU A 6 9.54 -0.31 5.86
N SER A 7 10.67 0.26 6.29
CA SER A 7 12.00 -0.33 6.10
C SER A 7 12.15 -1.65 6.86
N ASP A 8 11.56 -1.76 8.06
CA ASP A 8 11.56 -3.00 8.85
C ASP A 8 10.94 -4.18 8.11
N VAL A 9 9.96 -3.93 7.23
CA VAL A 9 9.24 -4.98 6.49
C VAL A 9 9.72 -5.14 5.05
N LEU A 10 10.17 -4.06 4.39
CA LEU A 10 10.58 -4.11 2.98
C LEU A 10 12.06 -4.50 2.79
N GLN A 11 12.95 -4.17 3.72
CA GLN A 11 14.35 -4.59 3.61
C GLN A 11 14.53 -6.11 3.71
N PRO A 12 13.83 -6.83 4.62
CA PRO A 12 13.80 -8.28 4.58
C PRO A 12 13.12 -8.84 3.32
N ALA A 13 12.09 -8.16 2.80
CA ALA A 13 11.41 -8.53 1.56
C ALA A 13 12.34 -8.52 0.35
N LEU A 14 13.10 -7.44 0.20
CA LEU A 14 14.10 -7.29 -0.86
C LEU A 14 15.16 -8.39 -0.81
N LYS A 15 15.69 -8.68 0.38
CA LYS A 15 16.71 -9.73 0.58
C LYS A 15 16.17 -11.14 0.41
N GLY A 16 14.91 -11.35 0.79
CA GLY A 16 14.25 -12.66 0.82
C GLY A 16 13.54 -13.05 -0.46
N GLY A 17 13.40 -12.14 -1.44
CA GLY A 17 12.67 -12.39 -2.68
C GLY A 17 11.18 -12.62 -2.41
N TYR A 18 10.53 -11.65 -1.76
CA TYR A 18 9.08 -11.65 -1.57
C TYR A 18 8.56 -10.21 -1.52
N ALA A 19 7.23 -10.04 -1.44
CA ALA A 19 6.61 -8.73 -1.29
C ALA A 19 5.63 -8.68 -0.10
N VAL A 20 5.37 -7.47 0.37
CA VAL A 20 4.44 -7.15 1.46
C VAL A 20 3.17 -6.52 0.88
N GLY A 21 2.02 -6.92 1.40
CA GLY A 21 0.74 -6.33 1.01
C GLY A 21 0.54 -4.94 1.64
N GLY A 22 0.49 -3.91 0.81
CA GLY A 22 -0.10 -2.61 1.16
C GLY A 22 -1.60 -2.67 0.95
N LEU A 23 -2.38 -2.67 2.03
CA LEU A 23 -3.82 -2.85 1.95
C LEU A 23 -4.52 -1.52 2.27
N VAL A 24 -5.18 -0.95 1.26
CA VAL A 24 -5.93 0.31 1.37
C VAL A 24 -7.18 0.08 2.20
N THR A 25 -7.26 0.75 3.34
CA THR A 25 -8.37 0.62 4.29
C THR A 25 -9.50 1.59 3.95
N LEU A 26 -10.76 1.25 4.22
CA LEU A 26 -11.89 2.20 4.18
C LEU A 26 -12.68 2.24 5.49
N GLY A 27 -12.49 1.27 6.39
CA GLY A 27 -13.17 1.24 7.68
C GLY A 27 -12.60 0.20 8.64
N TRP A 28 -13.07 0.25 9.88
CA TRP A 28 -12.59 -0.59 10.98
C TRP A 28 -12.74 -2.10 10.70
N GLU A 29 -13.83 -2.49 10.07
CA GLU A 29 -14.15 -3.88 9.73
C GLU A 29 -13.09 -4.51 8.81
N GLU A 30 -12.66 -3.77 7.78
CA GLU A 30 -11.62 -4.21 6.85
C GLU A 30 -10.24 -4.22 7.52
N MET A 31 -9.90 -3.18 8.30
CA MET A 31 -8.62 -3.11 9.02
C MET A 31 -8.43 -4.34 9.92
N ARG A 32 -9.47 -4.73 10.65
CA ARG A 32 -9.46 -5.95 11.48
C ARG A 32 -9.29 -7.21 10.64
N ALA A 33 -10.00 -7.31 9.52
CA ALA A 33 -9.91 -8.46 8.63
C ALA A 33 -8.52 -8.62 8.01
N TYR A 34 -7.88 -7.50 7.66
CA TYR A 34 -6.54 -7.46 7.06
C TYR A 34 -5.47 -7.92 8.06
N VAL A 35 -5.52 -7.44 9.30
CA VAL A 35 -4.59 -7.88 10.35
C VAL A 35 -4.81 -9.36 10.68
N ALA A 36 -6.06 -9.80 10.86
CA ALA A 36 -6.35 -11.22 11.10
C ALA A 36 -5.87 -12.13 9.96
N ALA A 37 -5.99 -11.67 8.70
CA ALA A 37 -5.45 -12.39 7.55
C ALA A 37 -3.92 -12.47 7.57
N ALA A 38 -3.25 -11.38 7.93
CA ALA A 38 -1.78 -11.33 8.03
C ALA A 38 -1.25 -12.24 9.15
N GLU A 39 -1.93 -12.28 10.30
CA GLU A 39 -1.61 -13.20 11.39
C GLU A 39 -1.80 -14.66 10.97
N ALA A 40 -2.91 -14.97 10.28
CA ALA A 40 -3.19 -16.32 9.81
C ALA A 40 -2.18 -16.82 8.77
N GLU A 41 -1.59 -15.92 7.97
CA GLU A 41 -0.54 -16.25 7.01
C GLU A 41 0.88 -16.07 7.57
N ASN A 42 1.02 -15.58 8.80
CA ASN A 42 2.28 -15.25 9.47
C ASN A 42 3.20 -14.35 8.62
N VAL A 43 2.64 -13.26 8.10
CA VAL A 43 3.35 -12.29 7.24
C VAL A 43 3.10 -10.86 7.72
N PRO A 44 4.02 -9.92 7.45
CA PRO A 44 3.77 -8.51 7.73
C PRO A 44 2.65 -7.95 6.85
N VAL A 45 2.02 -6.88 7.32
CA VAL A 45 1.00 -6.12 6.56
C VAL A 45 1.17 -4.62 6.73
N ILE A 46 0.86 -3.87 5.67
CA ILE A 46 0.88 -2.41 5.70
C ILE A 46 -0.57 -1.91 5.59
N LEU A 47 -1.07 -1.27 6.64
CA LEU A 47 -2.39 -0.62 6.62
C LEU A 47 -2.24 0.79 6.06
N GLN A 48 -2.98 1.08 4.98
CA GLN A 48 -2.82 2.32 4.23
C GLN A 48 -4.01 3.27 4.41
N ALA A 49 -3.71 4.51 4.78
CA ALA A 49 -4.66 5.63 4.86
C ALA A 49 -4.72 6.40 3.53
N GLY A 50 -5.38 5.82 2.53
CA GLY A 50 -5.54 6.43 1.21
C GLY A 50 -6.47 7.65 1.19
N PRO A 51 -6.45 8.48 0.13
CA PRO A 51 -7.17 9.77 0.09
C PRO A 51 -8.66 9.67 0.42
N GLY A 52 -9.39 8.76 -0.23
CA GLY A 52 -10.82 8.58 0.02
C GLY A 52 -11.15 8.06 1.42
N CYS A 53 -10.25 7.28 2.05
CA CYS A 53 -10.45 6.85 3.43
C CYS A 53 -10.29 8.01 4.40
N ARG A 54 -9.22 8.82 4.23
CA ARG A 54 -8.94 9.92 5.15
C ARG A 54 -9.85 11.14 4.97
N GLU A 55 -10.47 11.29 3.81
CA GLU A 55 -11.57 12.22 3.60
C GLU A 55 -12.79 11.86 4.47
N HIS A 56 -13.04 10.56 4.67
CA HIS A 56 -14.14 10.07 5.49
C HIS A 56 -13.78 9.93 6.98
N THR A 57 -12.60 9.39 7.29
CA THR A 57 -12.09 9.13 8.65
C THR A 57 -10.76 9.87 8.84
N PRO A 58 -10.72 10.98 9.59
CA PRO A 58 -9.51 11.80 9.69
C PRO A 58 -8.25 11.06 10.21
N LEU A 59 -7.08 11.53 9.80
CA LEU A 59 -5.78 10.92 10.14
C LEU A 59 -5.57 10.61 11.64
N PRO A 60 -5.94 11.47 12.61
CA PRO A 60 -5.79 11.14 14.03
C PRO A 60 -6.57 9.90 14.45
N VAL A 61 -7.75 9.68 13.85
CA VAL A 61 -8.60 8.52 14.13
C VAL A 61 -8.01 7.27 13.48
N LEU A 62 -7.58 7.37 12.21
CA LEU A 62 -6.93 6.26 11.51
C LEU A 62 -5.64 5.83 12.21
N ALA A 63 -4.82 6.78 12.66
CA ALA A 63 -3.60 6.47 13.41
C ALA A 63 -3.91 5.68 14.68
N ALA A 64 -4.90 6.12 15.47
CA ALA A 64 -5.31 5.41 16.67
C ALA A 64 -5.81 3.99 16.36
N MET A 65 -6.60 3.82 15.30
CA MET A 65 -7.08 2.50 14.85
C MET A 65 -5.92 1.59 14.43
N PHE A 66 -5.01 2.08 13.58
CA PHE A 66 -3.87 1.30 13.10
C PHE A 66 -2.94 0.90 14.23
N ARG A 67 -2.63 1.82 15.15
CA ARG A 67 -1.77 1.55 16.31
C ARG A 67 -2.40 0.53 17.26
N THR A 68 -3.70 0.67 17.54
CA THR A 68 -4.43 -0.31 18.36
C THR A 68 -4.36 -1.71 17.77
N LEU A 69 -4.54 -1.83 16.45
CA LEU A 69 -4.43 -3.12 15.77
C LEU A 69 -3.00 -3.64 15.74
N ALA A 70 -2.02 -2.78 15.49
CA ALA A 70 -0.61 -3.14 15.50
C ALA A 70 -0.20 -3.68 16.87
N GLU A 71 -0.48 -2.96 17.96
CA GLU A 71 -0.13 -3.36 19.34
C GLU A 71 -0.73 -4.71 19.75
N GLY A 72 -1.89 -5.06 19.21
CA GLY A 72 -2.55 -6.35 19.45
C GLY A 72 -2.11 -7.49 18.51
N ALA A 73 -1.37 -7.19 17.45
CA ALA A 73 -0.99 -8.16 16.42
C ALA A 73 0.23 -9.01 16.81
N SER A 74 0.24 -10.25 16.33
CA SER A 74 1.36 -11.19 16.44
C SER A 74 2.39 -11.06 15.30
N VAL A 75 2.08 -10.28 14.27
CA VAL A 75 2.93 -10.00 13.10
C VAL A 75 3.25 -8.51 12.98
N PRO A 76 4.30 -8.10 12.22
CA PRO A 76 4.56 -6.70 11.99
C PRO A 76 3.42 -6.01 11.22
N VAL A 77 2.97 -4.85 11.73
CA VAL A 77 1.96 -4.00 11.12
C VAL A 77 2.53 -2.59 10.94
N VAL A 78 2.48 -2.08 9.72
CA VAL A 78 2.92 -0.71 9.39
C VAL A 78 1.69 0.20 9.29
N ALA A 79 1.75 1.36 9.95
CA ALA A 79 0.77 2.43 9.78
C ALA A 79 1.28 3.41 8.71
N HIS A 80 0.69 3.37 7.52
CA HIS A 80 1.20 4.08 6.34
C HIS A 80 0.23 5.15 5.82
N LEU A 81 0.71 6.39 5.67
CA LEU A 81 0.01 7.43 4.92
C LEU A 81 0.19 7.15 3.43
N ASP A 82 -0.92 6.96 2.71
CA ASP A 82 -0.91 6.63 1.28
C ASP A 82 -1.29 7.85 0.44
N HIS A 83 -0.46 8.22 -0.53
CA HIS A 83 -0.57 9.46 -1.32
C HIS A 83 -0.73 10.74 -0.48
N GLY A 84 0.25 11.11 0.35
CA GLY A 84 0.29 12.43 0.99
C GLY A 84 0.62 13.52 -0.03
N TYR A 85 -0.23 14.53 -0.18
CA TYR A 85 -0.07 15.57 -1.21
C TYR A 85 0.55 16.88 -0.71
N SER A 86 0.79 17.00 0.59
CA SER A 86 1.35 18.21 1.19
C SER A 86 2.24 17.88 2.39
N PHE A 87 3.18 18.78 2.67
CA PHE A 87 4.00 18.72 3.88
C PHE A 87 3.14 18.68 5.15
N GLU A 88 2.03 19.41 5.17
CA GLU A 88 1.13 19.44 6.32
C GLU A 88 0.43 18.11 6.56
N GLU A 89 -0.06 17.43 5.51
CA GLU A 89 -0.64 16.09 5.63
C GLU A 89 0.38 15.08 6.18
N CYS A 90 1.60 15.08 5.62
CA CYS A 90 2.69 14.23 6.09
C CYS A 90 3.06 14.50 7.55
N ARG A 91 3.14 15.79 7.95
CA ARG A 91 3.41 16.19 9.34
C ARG A 91 2.29 15.74 10.27
N ILE A 92 1.01 15.90 9.89
CA ILE A 92 -0.12 15.45 10.71
C ILE A 92 -0.06 13.94 10.92
N ALA A 93 0.20 13.16 9.86
CA ALA A 93 0.33 11.71 9.97
C ALA A 93 1.49 11.32 10.91
N LEU A 94 2.66 11.97 10.78
CA LEU A 94 3.79 11.77 11.68
C LEU A 94 3.43 12.07 13.14
N ASP A 95 2.84 13.24 13.39
CA ASP A 95 2.43 13.70 14.73
C ASP A 95 1.39 12.76 15.37
N CYS A 96 0.55 12.12 14.56
CA CYS A 96 -0.43 11.13 15.01
C CYS A 96 0.16 9.73 15.26
N GLY A 97 1.45 9.54 14.93
CA GLY A 97 2.17 8.29 15.19
C GLY A 97 2.04 7.23 14.11
N PHE A 98 1.88 7.65 12.85
CA PHE A 98 2.16 6.78 11.70
C PHE A 98 3.64 6.38 11.69
N THR A 99 3.95 5.20 11.15
CA THR A 99 5.31 4.66 11.06
C THR A 99 5.86 4.60 9.64
N SER A 100 5.08 5.09 8.68
CA SER A 100 5.50 5.31 7.32
C SER A 100 4.69 6.43 6.68
N LEU A 101 5.36 7.28 5.93
CA LEU A 101 4.75 8.32 5.10
C LEU A 101 4.98 8.00 3.64
N MET A 102 4.01 8.28 2.78
CA MET A 102 4.23 8.43 1.34
C MET A 102 3.98 9.89 0.96
N TYR A 103 4.95 10.52 0.28
CA TYR A 103 4.72 11.77 -0.42
C TYR A 103 4.51 11.51 -1.91
N ASP A 104 3.38 11.98 -2.44
CA ASP A 104 3.04 11.86 -3.85
C ASP A 104 3.22 13.21 -4.56
N GLY A 105 4.46 13.44 -5.02
CA GLY A 105 4.82 14.55 -5.89
C GLY A 105 4.81 14.20 -7.38
N SER A 106 4.26 13.05 -7.79
CA SER A 106 4.33 12.50 -9.15
C SER A 106 3.87 13.46 -10.26
N LYS A 107 2.93 14.36 -9.94
CA LYS A 107 2.37 15.35 -10.89
C LYS A 107 3.22 16.62 -11.03
N LYS A 108 4.30 16.75 -10.27
CA LYS A 108 5.18 17.93 -10.27
C LYS A 108 6.38 17.69 -11.19
N PRO A 109 7.04 18.76 -11.67
CA PRO A 109 8.34 18.62 -12.34
C PRO A 109 9.33 17.83 -11.47
N LEU A 110 10.14 16.98 -12.08
CA LEU A 110 11.06 16.06 -11.38
C LEU A 110 11.87 16.74 -10.27
N SER A 111 12.48 17.89 -10.54
CA SER A 111 13.29 18.62 -9.55
C SER A 111 12.47 19.02 -8.32
N GLN A 112 11.24 19.51 -8.53
CA GLN A 112 10.35 19.87 -7.43
C GLN A 112 9.88 18.63 -6.66
N ASN A 113 9.58 17.53 -7.35
CA ASN A 113 9.22 16.27 -6.70
C ASN A 113 10.36 15.76 -5.83
N ILE A 114 11.61 15.80 -6.33
CA ILE A 114 12.79 15.42 -5.58
C ILE A 114 12.98 16.30 -4.34
N ASP A 115 12.97 17.62 -4.50
CA ASP A 115 13.20 18.55 -3.39
C ASP A 115 12.16 18.39 -2.27
N GLU A 116 10.89 18.28 -2.64
CA GLU A 116 9.80 18.12 -1.68
C GLU A 116 9.80 16.73 -1.03
N THR A 117 10.05 15.66 -1.80
CA THR A 117 10.15 14.29 -1.25
C THR A 117 11.34 14.17 -0.30
N ALA A 118 12.51 14.72 -0.66
CA ALA A 118 13.71 14.69 0.17
C ALA A 118 13.46 15.33 1.55
N ARG A 119 12.73 16.45 1.56
CA ARG A 119 12.35 17.14 2.80
C ARG A 119 11.39 16.31 3.67
N ILE A 120 10.47 15.56 3.07
CA ILE A 120 9.59 14.64 3.83
C ILE A 120 10.38 13.43 4.34
N ALA A 121 11.29 12.89 3.53
CA ALA A 121 12.15 11.79 3.93
C ALA A 121 13.04 12.18 5.12
N GLU A 122 13.67 13.36 5.08
CA GLU A 122 14.45 13.90 6.20
C GLU A 122 13.60 14.01 7.48
N MET A 123 12.40 14.61 7.39
CA MET A 123 11.48 14.72 8.52
C MET A 123 11.05 13.35 9.07
N ALA A 124 10.80 12.37 8.20
CA ALA A 124 10.45 11.00 8.58
C ALA A 124 11.62 10.32 9.31
N HIS A 125 12.84 10.45 8.78
CA HIS A 125 14.04 9.85 9.35
C HIS A 125 14.44 10.46 10.69
N GLU A 126 14.30 11.78 10.86
CA GLU A 126 14.49 12.44 12.16
C GLU A 126 13.54 11.90 13.24
N ALA A 127 12.33 11.48 12.85
CA ALA A 127 11.36 10.84 13.74
C ALA A 127 11.53 9.31 13.84
N GLY A 128 12.50 8.71 13.13
CA GLY A 128 12.75 7.27 13.14
C GLY A 128 11.71 6.44 12.39
N ILE A 129 11.02 7.03 11.41
CA ILE A 129 10.03 6.35 10.56
C ILE A 129 10.44 6.39 9.09
N SER A 130 9.80 5.59 8.23
CA SER A 130 10.18 5.49 6.81
C SER A 130 9.41 6.44 5.90
N CYS A 131 10.00 6.77 4.75
CA CYS A 131 9.34 7.51 3.68
C CYS A 131 9.33 6.74 2.34
N GLU A 132 8.16 6.68 1.71
CA GLU A 132 7.95 6.27 0.32
C GLU A 132 7.78 7.52 -0.56
N GLY A 133 8.33 7.50 -1.77
CA GLY A 133 8.09 8.53 -2.79
C GLY A 133 7.60 7.91 -4.10
N GLU A 134 6.96 8.71 -4.96
CA GLU A 134 6.50 8.27 -6.30
C GLU A 134 7.23 9.00 -7.42
N ILE A 135 7.68 8.23 -8.43
CA ILE A 135 8.28 8.74 -9.66
C ILE A 135 7.60 8.14 -10.90
N GLY A 136 7.43 8.96 -11.94
CA GLY A 136 6.43 8.71 -12.99
C GLY A 136 5.05 9.13 -12.50
N PHE A 137 3.99 8.67 -13.15
CA PHE A 137 2.61 8.93 -12.71
C PHE A 137 1.74 7.69 -12.94
N VAL A 138 1.09 7.20 -11.89
CA VAL A 138 0.11 6.12 -12.01
C VAL A 138 -1.29 6.71 -12.21
N GLY A 139 -1.88 6.41 -13.37
CA GLY A 139 -3.21 6.86 -13.76
C GLY A 139 -4.36 6.16 -13.04
N TYR A 140 -5.59 6.55 -13.36
CA TYR A 140 -6.82 5.99 -12.81
C TYR A 140 -7.68 5.39 -13.93
N HIS A 141 -8.34 4.25 -13.66
CA HIS A 141 -9.27 3.66 -14.63
C HIS A 141 -10.43 4.62 -14.92
N GLY A 142 -10.58 5.04 -16.18
CA GLY A 142 -11.54 6.08 -16.59
C GLY A 142 -11.15 7.51 -16.21
N GLY A 143 -9.91 7.72 -15.76
CA GLY A 143 -9.35 9.02 -15.38
C GLY A 143 -8.11 9.37 -16.21
N ALA A 144 -7.12 9.98 -15.57
CA ALA A 144 -5.86 10.33 -16.21
C ALA A 144 -5.04 9.09 -16.61
N GLU A 145 -4.32 9.17 -17.73
CA GLU A 145 -3.43 8.11 -18.21
C GLU A 145 -2.14 8.03 -17.39
N SER A 146 -1.58 6.84 -17.25
CA SER A 146 -0.28 6.63 -16.60
C SER A 146 0.86 7.18 -17.47
N ALA A 147 1.83 7.84 -16.83
CA ALA A 147 3.12 8.16 -17.43
C ALA A 147 4.17 7.20 -16.87
N GLY A 148 4.74 6.36 -17.74
CA GLY A 148 5.69 5.35 -17.30
C GLY A 148 6.99 5.97 -16.76
N THR A 149 7.53 5.39 -15.69
CA THR A 149 8.76 5.84 -15.04
C THR A 149 9.98 5.65 -15.94
N ASP A 150 10.75 6.72 -16.15
CA ASP A 150 12.05 6.66 -16.82
C ASP A 150 13.13 6.13 -15.84
N PRO A 151 13.97 5.14 -16.23
CA PRO A 151 15.02 4.61 -15.35
C PRO A 151 16.03 5.65 -14.86
N ASP A 152 16.45 6.61 -15.71
CA ASP A 152 17.42 7.62 -15.32
C ASP A 152 16.82 8.59 -14.30
N GLU A 153 15.54 8.95 -14.47
CA GLU A 153 14.79 9.73 -13.48
C GLU A 153 14.62 8.97 -12.17
N ALA A 154 14.32 7.67 -12.21
CA ALA A 154 14.23 6.82 -11.03
C ALA A 154 15.57 6.75 -10.27
N ALA A 155 16.68 6.63 -11.00
CA ALA A 155 18.02 6.61 -10.43
C ALA A 155 18.37 7.96 -9.77
N GLN A 156 18.01 9.07 -10.42
CA GLN A 156 18.18 10.40 -9.85
C GLN A 156 17.32 10.59 -8.60
N PHE A 157 16.04 10.21 -8.67
CA PHE A 157 15.07 10.32 -7.58
C PHE A 157 15.53 9.53 -6.36
N ALA A 158 15.90 8.26 -6.52
CA ALA A 158 16.38 7.41 -5.44
C ALA A 158 17.60 8.02 -4.73
N ARG A 159 18.60 8.51 -5.49
CA ARG A 159 19.82 9.10 -4.91
C ARG A 159 19.58 10.43 -4.20
N GLN A 160 18.71 11.28 -4.74
CA GLN A 160 18.55 12.65 -4.25
C GLN A 160 17.50 12.77 -3.16
N THR A 161 16.51 11.87 -3.10
CA THR A 161 15.45 11.91 -2.08
C THR A 161 15.80 11.15 -0.81
N GLY A 162 16.59 10.08 -0.91
CA GLY A 162 16.87 9.20 0.22
C GLY A 162 15.68 8.38 0.70
N VAL A 163 14.63 8.21 -0.12
CA VAL A 163 13.44 7.42 0.25
C VAL A 163 13.77 5.95 0.56
N ASP A 164 12.99 5.35 1.44
CA ASP A 164 13.11 3.95 1.84
C ASP A 164 12.42 2.99 0.85
N ALA A 165 11.49 3.51 0.06
CA ALA A 165 10.77 2.79 -0.98
C ALA A 165 10.35 3.74 -2.09
N MET A 166 10.26 3.23 -3.32
CA MET A 166 9.94 4.03 -4.51
C MET A 166 8.81 3.41 -5.30
N ALA A 167 7.68 4.13 -5.37
CA ALA A 167 6.57 3.80 -6.24
C ALA A 167 6.91 4.16 -7.69
N ILE A 168 6.66 3.19 -8.58
CA ILE A 168 6.94 3.31 -10.01
C ILE A 168 5.68 3.04 -10.85
N SER A 169 5.64 3.66 -12.02
CA SER A 169 4.62 3.48 -13.05
C SER A 169 5.17 2.65 -14.20
N VAL A 170 4.72 1.39 -14.28
CA VAL A 170 5.20 0.38 -15.23
C VAL A 170 4.04 -0.35 -15.90
N GLY A 171 2.97 0.39 -16.22
CA GLY A 171 1.74 -0.16 -16.84
C GLY A 171 0.60 -0.42 -15.85
N ASN A 172 0.83 -0.22 -14.55
CA ASN A 172 -0.19 -0.26 -13.51
C ASN A 172 -1.14 0.95 -13.57
N VAL A 173 -2.38 0.74 -13.12
CA VAL A 173 -3.48 1.73 -13.10
C VAL A 173 -4.32 1.54 -11.83
N HIS A 174 -4.73 2.64 -11.19
CA HIS A 174 -5.61 2.58 -10.01
C HIS A 174 -7.06 2.21 -10.37
N LEU A 175 -7.75 1.61 -9.40
CA LEU A 175 -9.20 1.34 -9.44
C LEU A 175 -9.67 0.38 -10.54
N GLN A 176 -8.77 -0.40 -11.14
CA GLN A 176 -9.16 -1.47 -12.06
C GLN A 176 -9.96 -2.57 -11.32
N THR A 177 -11.09 -2.96 -11.90
CA THR A 177 -12.00 -4.00 -11.37
C THR A 177 -11.82 -5.36 -12.06
N SER A 178 -10.99 -5.43 -13.10
CA SER A 178 -10.58 -6.63 -13.81
C SER A 178 -9.07 -6.67 -13.95
N SER A 179 -8.51 -7.85 -14.21
CA SER A 179 -7.10 -7.97 -14.61
C SER A 179 -6.83 -7.12 -15.84
N GLY A 180 -5.80 -6.28 -15.78
CA GLY A 180 -5.24 -5.55 -16.91
C GLY A 180 -4.22 -6.38 -17.69
N ASP A 181 -3.50 -5.72 -18.59
CA ASP A 181 -2.52 -6.35 -19.50
C ASP A 181 -1.22 -6.79 -18.81
N GLY A 182 -1.06 -6.47 -17.52
CA GLY A 182 0.14 -6.76 -16.73
C GLY A 182 1.10 -5.58 -16.64
N LEU A 183 2.24 -5.82 -15.98
CA LEU A 183 3.32 -4.85 -15.82
C LEU A 183 4.37 -5.02 -16.92
N ASP A 184 5.00 -3.90 -17.31
CA ASP A 184 6.15 -3.83 -18.21
C ASP A 184 7.41 -4.32 -17.49
N GLU A 185 7.67 -5.63 -17.59
CA GLU A 185 8.84 -6.26 -16.96
C GLU A 185 10.17 -5.73 -17.51
N GLY A 186 10.22 -5.31 -18.78
CA GLY A 186 11.41 -4.72 -19.38
C GLY A 186 11.80 -3.41 -18.69
N ARG A 187 10.81 -2.55 -18.45
CA ARG A 187 10.99 -1.31 -17.68
C ARG A 187 11.34 -1.57 -16.23
N ILE A 188 10.71 -2.56 -15.59
CA ILE A 188 11.08 -2.97 -14.22
C ILE A 188 12.57 -3.33 -14.17
N ARG A 189 13.06 -4.18 -15.08
CA ARG A 189 14.49 -4.57 -15.11
C ARG A 189 15.41 -3.38 -15.35
N ALA A 190 15.01 -2.43 -16.20
CA ALA A 190 15.80 -1.24 -16.45
C ALA A 190 15.92 -0.34 -15.20
N ILE A 191 14.85 -0.22 -14.41
CA ILE A 191 14.86 0.54 -13.14
C ILE A 191 15.71 -0.18 -12.08
N GLU A 192 15.58 -1.50 -11.95
CA GLU A 192 16.39 -2.29 -11.01
C GLU A 192 17.90 -2.22 -11.30
N ALA A 193 18.29 -2.02 -12.55
CA ALA A 193 19.69 -1.90 -12.92
C ALA A 193 20.36 -0.61 -12.42
N VAL A 194 19.58 0.37 -11.96
CA VAL A 194 20.06 1.73 -11.62
C VAL A 194 19.73 2.19 -10.20
N THR A 195 19.05 1.36 -9.41
CA THR A 195 18.75 1.61 -7.99
C THR A 195 18.56 0.32 -7.20
N ASP A 196 18.95 0.34 -5.92
CA ASP A 196 18.72 -0.75 -4.96
C ASP A 196 17.54 -0.46 -4.01
N VAL A 197 16.81 0.64 -4.23
CA VAL A 197 15.65 1.01 -3.40
C VAL A 197 14.50 0.01 -3.64
N PRO A 198 13.86 -0.52 -2.59
CA PRO A 198 12.65 -1.34 -2.71
C PRO A 198 11.59 -0.68 -3.61
N LEU A 199 11.13 -1.39 -4.63
CA LEU A 199 10.14 -0.89 -5.57
C LEU A 199 8.72 -1.19 -5.08
N VAL A 200 7.80 -0.26 -5.37
CA VAL A 200 6.39 -0.34 -4.97
C VAL A 200 5.50 -0.27 -6.20
N ILE A 201 4.52 -1.17 -6.27
CA ILE A 201 3.50 -1.18 -7.31
C ILE A 201 2.18 -0.70 -6.74
N HIS A 202 1.75 0.47 -7.21
CA HIS A 202 0.41 1.00 -7.01
C HIS A 202 -0.59 0.33 -7.96
N GLY A 203 -1.89 0.38 -7.66
CA GLY A 203 -2.90 -0.24 -8.53
C GLY A 203 -2.77 -1.77 -8.66
N GLY A 204 -2.19 -2.44 -7.66
CA GLY A 204 -1.84 -3.87 -7.73
C GLY A 204 -3.02 -4.82 -7.90
N SER A 205 -4.26 -4.39 -7.63
CA SER A 205 -5.47 -5.19 -7.87
C SER A 205 -5.69 -5.51 -9.36
N GLY A 206 -5.24 -4.65 -10.27
CA GLY A 206 -5.33 -4.89 -11.72
C GLY A 206 -4.23 -5.82 -12.25
N VAL A 207 -3.20 -6.12 -11.45
CA VAL A 207 -2.07 -6.95 -11.88
C VAL A 207 -2.45 -8.43 -11.78
N PRO A 208 -2.29 -9.22 -12.87
CA PRO A 208 -2.53 -10.66 -12.83
C PRO A 208 -1.79 -11.33 -11.67
N VAL A 209 -2.49 -12.14 -10.88
CA VAL A 209 -1.93 -12.79 -9.67
C VAL A 209 -0.65 -13.56 -9.99
N ALA A 210 -0.62 -14.29 -11.10
CA ALA A 210 0.56 -15.04 -11.52
C ALA A 210 1.79 -14.13 -11.75
N GLN A 211 1.60 -12.98 -12.38
CA GLN A 211 2.69 -12.02 -12.61
C GLN A 211 3.13 -11.36 -11.30
N ARG A 212 2.18 -10.97 -10.45
CA ARG A 212 2.45 -10.43 -9.11
C ARG A 212 3.25 -11.40 -8.24
N THR A 213 2.90 -12.69 -8.22
CA THR A 213 3.67 -13.73 -7.51
C THR A 213 5.06 -13.94 -8.10
N ALA A 214 5.18 -13.97 -9.44
CA ALA A 214 6.47 -14.14 -10.10
C ALA A 214 7.40 -12.96 -9.82
N LEU A 215 6.91 -11.73 -9.95
CA LEU A 215 7.70 -10.52 -9.72
C LEU A 215 8.05 -10.31 -8.25
N ALA A 216 7.15 -10.61 -7.31
CA ALA A 216 7.49 -10.59 -5.88
C ALA A 216 8.72 -11.44 -5.54
N ARG A 217 8.99 -12.50 -6.31
CA ARG A 217 10.11 -13.44 -6.09
C ARG A 217 11.36 -13.15 -6.91
N THR A 218 11.20 -12.47 -8.03
CA THR A 218 12.24 -12.35 -9.05
C THR A 218 12.63 -10.91 -9.33
N SER A 219 12.04 -9.95 -8.63
CA SER A 219 12.28 -8.51 -8.80
C SER A 219 12.51 -7.84 -7.45
N SER A 220 12.86 -6.56 -7.47
CA SER A 220 12.99 -5.66 -6.34
C SER A 220 11.65 -5.06 -5.91
N ILE A 221 10.54 -5.49 -6.52
CA ILE A 221 9.19 -5.10 -6.07
C ILE A 221 8.90 -5.77 -4.73
N CYS A 222 8.91 -4.95 -3.69
CA CYS A 222 8.74 -5.39 -2.30
C CYS A 222 7.36 -5.03 -1.74
N LYS A 223 6.57 -4.19 -2.41
CA LYS A 223 5.24 -3.77 -1.95
C LYS A 223 4.26 -3.71 -3.11
N TYR A 224 3.07 -4.26 -2.91
CA TYR A 224 1.92 -4.08 -3.80
C TYR A 224 0.79 -3.39 -3.04
N ASN A 225 0.34 -2.23 -3.53
CA ASN A 225 -0.82 -1.55 -2.99
C ASN A 225 -2.09 -2.14 -3.61
N ILE A 226 -2.96 -2.65 -2.75
CA ILE A 226 -4.17 -3.38 -3.08
C ILE A 226 -5.34 -2.67 -2.41
N GLY A 227 -6.34 -2.29 -3.21
CA GLY A 227 -7.57 -1.70 -2.71
C GLY A 227 -8.79 -2.31 -3.38
N THR A 228 -8.86 -2.23 -4.71
CA THR A 228 -10.09 -2.54 -5.45
C THR A 228 -10.61 -3.95 -5.22
N GLU A 229 -9.75 -4.98 -5.29
CA GLU A 229 -10.19 -6.37 -5.14
C GLU A 229 -10.73 -6.67 -3.74
N LEU A 230 -10.19 -6.02 -2.70
CA LEU A 230 -10.65 -6.17 -1.32
C LEU A 230 -11.94 -5.38 -1.08
N ARG A 231 -12.10 -4.19 -1.68
CA ARG A 231 -13.37 -3.44 -1.68
C ARG A 231 -14.48 -4.21 -2.36
N MET A 232 -14.18 -4.90 -3.46
CA MET A 232 -15.13 -5.77 -4.15
C MET A 232 -15.54 -6.95 -3.26
N ALA A 233 -14.58 -7.57 -2.57
CA ALA A 233 -14.86 -8.65 -1.60
C ALA A 233 -15.75 -8.17 -0.45
N PHE A 234 -15.45 -7.01 0.15
CA PHE A 234 -16.28 -6.41 1.19
C PHE A 234 -17.68 -6.09 0.67
N GLY A 235 -17.79 -5.45 -0.50
CA GLY A 235 -19.07 -5.08 -1.09
C GLY A 235 -19.95 -6.29 -1.46
N ALA A 236 -19.35 -7.39 -1.91
CA ALA A 236 -20.06 -8.64 -2.12
C ALA A 236 -20.58 -9.22 -0.80
N ALA A 237 -19.69 -9.34 0.20
CA ALA A 237 -20.05 -9.86 1.52
C ALA A 237 -21.14 -9.04 2.21
N LEU A 238 -21.09 -7.71 2.07
CA LEU A 238 -22.12 -6.81 2.61
C LEU A 238 -23.48 -7.03 1.93
N ARG A 239 -23.50 -7.18 0.60
CA ARG A 239 -24.74 -7.48 -0.13
C ARG A 239 -25.32 -8.82 0.28
N ASP A 240 -24.48 -9.83 0.46
CA ASP A 240 -24.91 -11.15 0.91
C ASP A 240 -25.49 -11.10 2.32
N ALA A 241 -24.83 -10.40 3.26
CA ALA A 241 -25.29 -10.23 4.64
C ALA A 241 -26.63 -9.49 4.74
N VAL A 242 -26.83 -8.43 3.95
CA VAL A 242 -28.10 -7.69 3.89
C VAL A 242 -29.19 -8.51 3.19
N GLY A 243 -28.83 -9.25 2.14
CA GLY A 243 -29.78 -10.09 1.38
C GLY A 243 -30.24 -11.33 2.14
N ALA A 244 -29.46 -11.80 3.13
CA ALA A 244 -29.78 -12.99 3.91
C ALA A 244 -30.97 -12.78 4.88
N ASP A 245 -31.16 -11.56 5.38
CA ASP A 245 -32.23 -11.21 6.32
C ASP A 245 -32.65 -9.74 6.14
N PRO A 246 -33.74 -9.46 5.40
CA PRO A 246 -34.20 -8.10 5.12
C PRO A 246 -34.68 -7.34 6.37
N ASP A 247 -35.04 -8.06 7.44
CA ASP A 247 -35.55 -7.46 8.69
C ASP A 247 -34.42 -7.09 9.64
N ARG A 248 -33.19 -7.55 9.37
CA ARG A 248 -32.01 -7.23 10.17
C ARG A 248 -31.62 -5.77 9.96
N PHE A 249 -31.71 -4.99 11.04
CA PHE A 249 -31.35 -3.56 11.04
C PHE A 249 -30.07 -3.26 11.83
N ASP A 250 -29.62 -4.17 12.70
CA ASP A 250 -28.44 -3.93 13.53
C ASP A 250 -27.17 -3.89 12.68
N ARG A 251 -26.57 -2.70 12.61
CA ARG A 251 -25.38 -2.44 11.80
C ARG A 251 -24.23 -3.40 12.16
N VAL A 252 -23.99 -3.65 13.44
CA VAL A 252 -22.84 -4.46 13.88
C VAL A 252 -23.05 -5.91 13.51
N GLN A 253 -24.28 -6.43 13.62
CA GLN A 253 -24.63 -7.77 13.19
C GLN A 253 -24.42 -7.96 11.67
N ILE A 254 -24.87 -7.00 10.85
CA ILE A 254 -24.65 -7.03 9.39
C ILE A 254 -23.15 -7.01 9.08
N LEU A 255 -22.41 -6.07 9.66
CA LEU A 255 -20.98 -5.91 9.39
C LEU A 255 -20.13 -7.06 9.92
N LYS A 256 -20.58 -7.80 10.94
CA LYS A 256 -19.87 -8.98 11.42
C LYS A 256 -19.77 -10.06 10.35
N GLU A 257 -20.78 -10.20 9.49
CA GLU A 257 -20.79 -11.21 8.42
C GLU A 257 -19.86 -10.86 7.25
N THR A 258 -19.36 -9.62 7.17
CA THR A 258 -18.34 -9.26 6.16
C THR A 258 -16.93 -9.69 6.57
N HIS A 259 -16.69 -9.96 7.85
CA HIS A 259 -15.35 -10.20 8.38
C HIS A 259 -14.68 -11.44 7.75
N ASP A 260 -15.28 -12.62 7.87
CA ASP A 260 -14.67 -13.86 7.39
C ASP A 260 -14.47 -13.89 5.86
N PRO A 261 -15.41 -13.42 5.03
CA PRO A 261 -15.19 -13.28 3.59
C PRO A 261 -14.01 -12.37 3.23
N VAL A 262 -13.85 -11.24 3.93
CA VAL A 262 -12.76 -10.29 3.69
C VAL A 262 -11.42 -10.86 4.20
N VAL A 263 -11.41 -11.54 5.35
CA VAL A 263 -10.23 -12.29 5.82
C VAL A 263 -9.82 -13.31 4.76
N ALA A 264 -10.75 -14.11 4.24
CA ALA A 264 -10.45 -15.11 3.22
C ALA A 264 -9.89 -14.49 1.93
N ALA A 265 -10.40 -13.34 1.51
CA ALA A 265 -9.88 -12.61 0.36
C ALA A 265 -8.46 -12.09 0.60
N ALA A 266 -8.22 -11.43 1.74
CA ALA A 266 -6.91 -10.92 2.12
C ALA A 266 -5.88 -12.04 2.30
N ARG A 267 -6.27 -13.19 2.86
CA ARG A 267 -5.37 -14.36 2.99
C ARG A 267 -4.89 -14.89 1.65
N ARG A 268 -5.81 -15.09 0.69
CA ARG A 268 -5.44 -15.54 -0.67
C ARG A 268 -4.43 -14.60 -1.32
N LEU A 269 -4.61 -13.30 -1.10
CA LEU A 269 -3.73 -12.27 -1.61
C LEU A 269 -2.35 -12.31 -0.96
N LEU A 270 -2.30 -12.30 0.37
CA LEU A 270 -1.03 -12.31 1.12
C LEU A 270 -0.24 -13.60 0.88
N ALA A 271 -0.94 -14.74 0.77
CA ALA A 271 -0.33 -16.01 0.41
C ALA A 271 0.33 -16.02 -0.99
N ALA A 272 -0.10 -15.15 -1.91
CA ALA A 272 0.48 -15.02 -3.24
C ALA A 272 1.77 -14.17 -3.25
N LEU A 273 2.06 -13.43 -2.18
CA LEU A 273 3.20 -12.52 -2.06
C LEU A 273 4.33 -13.05 -1.15
N LYS A 274 4.03 -14.06 -0.33
CA LYS A 274 4.96 -14.60 0.67
C LYS A 274 6.17 -15.32 0.04
N PRO A 275 7.27 -15.50 0.79
CA PRO A 275 8.41 -16.32 0.39
C PRO A 275 7.98 -17.71 -0.08
N ALA A 276 8.75 -18.30 -0.99
CA ALA A 276 8.52 -19.66 -1.48
C ALA A 276 8.71 -20.72 -0.40
#